data_AF-A0A1G6XEI5-F1
#
_entry.id   AF-A0A1G6XEI5-F1
#
_cell.length_a   1.000
_cell.length_b   1.000
_cell.length_c   1.000
_cell.angle_alpha   90.00
_cell.angle_beta   90.00
_cell.angle_gamma   90.00
#
_symmetry.space_group_name_H-M   'P 1'
#
loop_
_entity.id
_entity.type
_entity.pdbx_description
1 polymer ?
#
loop_
_entity_poly.entity_id
_entity_poly.type
_entity_poly.pdbx_seq_one_letter_code
_entity_poly.pdbx_strand_id
1 'polypeptide(L)'
;MNEPTIYQNVIDRLREQLGFDFMALAMEDAPSGFSVRWRVASGNLNNRYRRIVLRSGRGIAGTVFKTGKPLLVPHVDPGRHVPIVLDYPIVNTEGLTSIAAVPLYDSGRVKGVLLGGYRGGRAEMTEALCLEMAAASASVPGFDGKELVSR
;
A
#
# COMPACT_ATOMS: atom_id res chain seq x y z
N MET A 1 -12.17 16.55 14.26
CA MET A 1 -11.17 15.46 14.21
C MET A 1 -10.26 15.77 13.04
N ASN A 2 -8.94 15.77 13.22
CA ASN A 2 -8.02 16.16 12.15
C ASN A 2 -7.93 15.03 11.10
N GLU A 3 -7.76 15.39 9.83
CA GLU A 3 -7.66 14.46 8.69
C GLU A 3 -6.68 13.28 8.90
N PRO A 4 -5.47 13.47 9.49
CA PRO A 4 -4.58 12.35 9.80
C PRO A 4 -5.15 11.32 10.77
N THR A 5 -6.00 11.74 11.71
CA THR A 5 -6.62 10.85 12.70
C THR A 5 -7.70 9.96 12.07
N ILE A 6 -8.42 10.48 11.08
CA ILE A 6 -9.45 9.71 10.36
C ILE A 6 -8.78 8.58 9.57
N TYR A 7 -7.74 8.91 8.80
CA TYR A 7 -7.01 7.89 8.04
C TYR A 7 -6.35 6.86 8.94
N GLN A 8 -5.75 7.27 10.07
CA GLN A 8 -5.16 6.33 11.00
C GLN A 8 -6.17 5.29 11.50
N ASN A 9 -7.35 5.73 11.97
CA ASN A 9 -8.39 4.84 12.47
C ASN A 9 -8.89 3.85 11.41
N VAL A 10 -9.03 4.30 10.16
CA VAL A 10 -9.46 3.43 9.05
C VAL A 10 -8.41 2.38 8.75
N ILE A 11 -7.13 2.77 8.68
CA ILE A 11 -6.04 1.83 8.40
C ILE A 11 -5.82 0.84 9.54
N ASP A 12 -6.01 1.27 10.79
CA ASP A 12 -5.98 0.37 11.96
C ASP A 12 -7.07 -0.71 11.85
N ARG A 13 -8.32 -0.30 11.56
CA ARG A 13 -9.45 -1.21 11.40
C ARG A 13 -9.24 -2.18 10.23
N LEU A 14 -8.82 -1.67 9.07
CA LEU A 14 -8.61 -2.50 7.87
C LEU A 14 -7.50 -3.53 8.09
N ARG A 15 -6.41 -3.14 8.76
CA ARG A 15 -5.32 -4.06 9.10
C ARG A 15 -5.83 -5.23 9.94
N GLU A 16 -6.64 -4.94 10.96
CA GLU A 16 -7.20 -5.96 11.85
C GLU A 16 -8.22 -6.85 11.15
N GLN A 17 -9.13 -6.26 10.38
CA GLN A 17 -10.17 -7.00 9.64
C GLN A 17 -9.59 -7.96 8.60
N LEU A 18 -8.56 -7.53 7.87
CA LEU A 18 -7.90 -8.32 6.83
C LEU A 18 -6.74 -9.17 7.40
N GLY A 19 -6.47 -9.09 8.70
CA GLY A 19 -5.51 -9.92 9.40
C GLY A 19 -4.03 -9.66 9.07
N PHE A 20 -3.68 -8.47 8.56
CA PHE A 20 -2.31 -8.14 8.19
C PHE A 20 -1.42 -7.78 9.39
N ASP A 21 -0.13 -8.09 9.27
CA ASP A 21 0.87 -7.63 10.25
C ASP A 21 1.16 -6.13 10.10
N PHE A 22 1.03 -5.62 8.88
CA PHE A 22 1.30 -4.24 8.52
C PHE A 22 0.34 -3.75 7.45
N MET A 23 -0.13 -2.52 7.60
CA MET A 23 -0.87 -1.82 6.56
C MET A 23 -0.45 -0.35 6.51
N ALA A 24 -0.37 0.23 5.32
CA ALA A 24 -0.02 1.64 5.15
C ALA A 24 -0.75 2.30 3.99
N LEU A 25 -0.95 3.60 4.13
CA LEU A 25 -1.56 4.47 3.12
C LEU A 25 -0.51 5.45 2.60
N ALA A 26 -0.24 5.38 1.31
CA ALA A 26 0.48 6.42 0.59
C ALA A 26 -0.50 7.34 -0.12
N MET A 27 -0.21 8.64 -0.11
CA MET A 27 -1.00 9.65 -0.81
C MET A 27 -0.07 10.53 -1.66
N GLU A 28 -0.64 11.17 -2.67
CA GLU A 28 0.03 12.19 -3.47
C GLU A 28 0.70 13.24 -2.55
N ASP A 29 2.00 13.51 -2.78
CA ASP A 29 2.79 14.44 -1.95
C ASP A 29 2.72 15.89 -2.45
N ALA A 30 2.41 16.08 -3.74
CA ALA A 30 2.24 17.39 -4.37
C ALA A 30 1.21 17.33 -5.53
N PRO A 31 0.46 18.41 -5.80
CA PRO A 31 -0.59 18.45 -6.84
C PRO A 31 -0.10 18.14 -8.27
N SER A 32 1.21 18.18 -8.48
CA SER A 32 1.86 17.86 -9.74
C SER A 32 1.88 16.36 -10.05
N GLY A 33 1.52 15.48 -9.11
CA GLY A 33 1.39 14.04 -9.32
C GLY A 33 2.70 13.27 -9.52
N PHE A 34 3.85 13.90 -9.23
CA PHE A 34 5.14 13.28 -9.48
C PHE A 34 5.66 12.39 -8.35
N SER A 35 5.06 12.47 -7.15
CA SER A 35 5.49 11.68 -6.00
C SER A 35 4.37 11.33 -5.03
N VAL A 36 4.57 10.23 -4.33
CA VAL A 36 3.73 9.75 -3.23
C VAL A 36 4.55 9.58 -1.96
N ARG A 37 3.90 9.77 -0.81
CA ARG A 37 4.50 9.58 0.52
C ARG A 37 3.56 8.73 1.38
N TRP A 38 4.14 7.85 2.20
CA TRP A 38 3.41 7.14 3.25
C TRP A 38 2.96 8.10 4.35
N ARG A 39 1.65 8.32 4.45
CA ARG A 39 1.03 9.27 5.38
C ARG A 39 0.71 8.62 6.72
N VAL A 40 0.07 7.45 6.68
CA VAL A 40 -0.31 6.68 7.86
C VAL A 40 0.11 5.22 7.70
N ALA A 41 0.38 4.56 8.82
CA ALA A 41 0.69 3.14 8.87
C ALA A 41 0.11 2.55 10.15
N SER A 42 -0.19 1.26 10.12
CA SER A 42 -0.67 0.48 11.25
C SER A 42 0.17 -0.79 11.38
N GLY A 43 0.47 -1.17 12.63
CA GLY A 43 1.36 -2.29 12.92
C GLY A 43 2.81 -2.04 12.52
N ASN A 44 3.23 -0.77 12.37
CA ASN A 44 4.60 -0.42 11.99
C ASN A 44 5.60 -0.69 13.13
N LEU A 45 6.77 -1.25 12.81
CA LEU A 45 7.84 -1.51 13.79
C LEU A 45 8.55 -0.23 14.22
N ASN A 46 8.54 0.79 13.37
CA ASN A 46 9.19 2.06 13.60
C ASN A 46 8.55 3.17 12.76
N ASN A 47 8.93 4.42 12.98
CA ASN A 47 8.37 5.57 12.26
C ASN A 47 9.18 5.99 11.02
N ARG A 48 10.17 5.20 10.56
CA ARG A 48 11.02 5.58 9.43
C ARG A 48 10.26 5.61 8.10
N TYR A 49 9.13 4.91 7.99
CA TYR A 49 8.27 4.94 6.81
C TYR A 49 7.88 6.37 6.38
N ARG A 50 7.73 7.28 7.35
CA ARG A 50 7.36 8.70 7.13
C ARG A 50 8.38 9.47 6.29
N ARG A 51 9.63 9.00 6.25
CA ARG A 51 10.73 9.61 5.48
C ARG A 51 10.76 9.14 4.02
N ILE A 52 10.01 8.10 3.69
CA ILE A 52 10.00 7.51 2.35
C ILE A 52 9.10 8.35 1.45
N VAL A 53 9.70 8.94 0.43
CA VAL A 53 9.03 9.61 -0.70
C VAL A 53 9.40 8.87 -1.97
N LEU A 54 8.41 8.48 -2.75
CA LEU A 54 8.59 7.69 -3.97
C LEU A 54 8.13 8.52 -5.16
N ARG A 55 8.99 8.62 -6.18
CA ARG A 55 8.60 9.19 -7.47
C ARG A 55 7.63 8.25 -8.18
N SER A 56 6.76 8.81 -9.01
CA SER A 56 5.86 8.04 -9.87
C SER A 56 6.65 7.00 -10.69
N GLY A 57 6.20 5.75 -10.67
CA GLY A 57 6.86 4.61 -11.30
C GLY A 57 8.07 4.01 -10.56
N ARG A 58 8.40 4.48 -9.35
CA ARG A 58 9.49 3.94 -8.52
C ARG A 58 8.96 3.32 -7.24
N GLY A 59 9.49 2.14 -6.92
CA GLY A 59 9.05 1.35 -5.77
C GLY A 59 7.61 0.84 -5.88
N ILE A 60 7.10 0.19 -4.83
CA ILE A 60 5.74 -0.39 -4.83
C ILE A 60 4.68 0.70 -5.04
N ALA A 61 4.64 1.70 -4.15
CA ALA A 61 3.59 2.72 -4.22
C ALA A 61 3.70 3.57 -5.48
N GLY A 62 4.90 3.96 -5.92
CA GLY A 62 5.06 4.73 -7.15
C GLY A 62 4.61 3.95 -8.41
N THR A 63 4.84 2.64 -8.45
CA THR A 63 4.41 1.78 -9.56
C THR A 63 2.89 1.66 -9.62
N VAL A 64 2.25 1.37 -8.48
CA VAL A 64 0.77 1.29 -8.40
C VAL A 64 0.14 2.64 -8.71
N PHE A 65 0.69 3.73 -8.16
CA PHE A 65 0.23 5.09 -8.43
C PHE A 65 0.31 5.45 -9.92
N LYS A 66 1.41 5.10 -10.61
CA LYS A 66 1.60 5.36 -12.04
C LYS A 66 0.67 4.55 -12.93
N THR A 67 0.51 3.27 -12.61
CA THR A 67 -0.14 2.29 -13.50
C THR A 67 -1.64 2.16 -13.23
N GLY A 68 -2.11 2.50 -12.03
CA GLY A 68 -3.46 2.21 -11.59
C GLY A 68 -3.78 0.71 -11.56
N LYS A 69 -2.76 -0.14 -11.45
CA LYS A 69 -2.90 -1.59 -11.37
C LYS A 69 -2.40 -2.07 -10.01
N PRO A 70 -3.09 -3.04 -9.38
CA PRO A 70 -2.57 -3.70 -8.20
C PRO A 70 -1.20 -4.32 -8.46
N LEU A 71 -0.39 -4.39 -7.41
CA LEU A 71 0.89 -5.08 -7.39
C LEU A 71 0.85 -6.14 -6.29
N LEU A 72 1.15 -7.37 -6.65
CA LEU A 72 1.18 -8.52 -5.76
C LEU A 72 2.61 -9.08 -5.70
N VAL A 73 3.12 -9.29 -4.48
CA VAL A 73 4.36 -10.01 -4.19
C VAL A 73 4.02 -11.15 -3.23
N PRO A 74 3.78 -12.37 -3.74
CA PRO A 74 3.37 -13.50 -2.91
C PRO A 74 4.40 -13.86 -1.84
N HIS A 75 5.68 -13.76 -2.20
CA HIS A 75 6.81 -14.00 -1.30
C HIS A 75 8.02 -13.14 -1.72
N VAL A 76 8.66 -12.50 -0.75
CA VAL A 76 9.92 -11.78 -0.89
C VAL A 76 11.05 -12.74 -0.54
N ASP A 77 11.74 -13.24 -1.57
CA ASP A 77 12.90 -14.12 -1.41
C ASP A 77 14.14 -13.29 -1.02
N PRO A 78 14.74 -13.49 0.18
CA PRO A 78 15.92 -12.74 0.62
C PRO A 78 17.21 -13.16 -0.11
N GLY A 79 17.27 -14.40 -0.62
CA GLY A 79 18.44 -14.97 -1.28
C GLY A 79 18.49 -14.66 -2.78
N ARG A 80 17.33 -14.43 -3.38
CA ARG A 80 17.23 -13.95 -4.75
C ARG A 80 17.44 -12.45 -4.74
N HIS A 81 18.57 -12.00 -5.28
CA HIS A 81 18.79 -10.59 -5.61
C HIS A 81 17.82 -10.21 -6.73
N VAL A 82 16.53 -10.07 -6.40
CA VAL A 82 15.56 -9.47 -7.30
C VAL A 82 15.80 -7.96 -7.19
N PRO A 83 16.21 -7.27 -8.27
CA PRO A 83 16.44 -5.82 -8.24
C PRO A 83 15.24 -5.03 -7.66
N ILE A 84 14.06 -5.63 -7.75
CA ILE A 84 12.78 -5.13 -7.26
C ILE A 84 12.74 -4.96 -5.73
N VAL A 85 13.37 -5.82 -4.92
CA VAL A 85 13.28 -5.74 -3.44
C VAL A 85 14.18 -4.64 -2.88
N LEU A 86 15.36 -4.42 -3.49
CA LEU A 86 16.27 -3.33 -3.14
C LEU A 86 15.65 -1.94 -3.43
N ASP A 87 14.72 -1.86 -4.38
CA ASP A 87 13.99 -0.64 -4.74
C ASP A 87 12.79 -0.34 -3.81
N TYR A 88 12.52 -1.14 -2.78
CA TYR A 88 11.35 -1.02 -1.91
C TYR A 88 11.69 -0.68 -0.44
N PRO A 89 11.95 0.60 -0.11
CA PRO A 89 12.31 1.03 1.24
C PRO A 89 11.32 0.60 2.34
N ILE A 90 10.03 0.49 2.01
CA ILE A 90 8.98 0.08 2.96
C ILE A 90 9.14 -1.39 3.38
N VAL A 91 9.58 -2.26 2.46
CA VAL A 91 9.76 -3.70 2.68
C VAL A 91 10.88 -3.92 3.68
N ASN A 92 12.01 -3.27 3.46
CA ASN A 92 13.17 -3.37 4.33
C ASN A 92 12.93 -2.72 5.70
N THR A 93 12.27 -1.56 5.73
CA THR A 93 12.01 -0.82 6.98
C THR A 93 11.07 -1.58 7.91
N GLU A 94 10.13 -2.34 7.35
CA GLU A 94 9.09 -3.05 8.07
C GLU A 94 9.28 -4.57 8.11
N GLY A 95 10.32 -5.12 7.48
CA GLY A 95 10.59 -6.57 7.48
C GLY A 95 9.49 -7.39 6.80
N LEU A 96 8.89 -6.87 5.73
CA LEU A 96 7.79 -7.53 5.02
C LEU A 96 8.30 -8.69 4.16
N THR A 97 7.62 -9.83 4.24
CA THR A 97 7.94 -11.05 3.50
C THR A 97 6.93 -11.39 2.41
N SER A 98 5.77 -10.73 2.40
CA SER A 98 4.75 -10.86 1.35
C SER A 98 3.82 -9.65 1.39
N ILE A 99 3.37 -9.18 0.22
CA ILE A 99 2.81 -7.82 0.07
C ILE A 99 1.77 -7.77 -1.05
N ALA A 100 0.69 -7.02 -0.83
CA ALA A 100 -0.16 -6.51 -1.89
C ALA A 100 -0.26 -4.98 -1.77
N ALA A 101 -0.39 -4.31 -2.91
CA ALA A 101 -0.66 -2.89 -2.98
C ALA A 101 -1.73 -2.60 -4.03
N VAL A 102 -2.75 -1.84 -3.65
CA VAL A 102 -3.90 -1.51 -4.50
C VAL A 102 -4.04 0.01 -4.68
N PRO A 103 -4.44 0.48 -5.87
CA PRO A 103 -4.65 1.90 -6.12
C PRO A 103 -5.90 2.41 -5.41
N LEU A 104 -5.84 3.65 -4.93
CA LEU A 104 -6.99 4.40 -4.42
C LEU A 104 -7.34 5.50 -5.40
N TYR A 105 -8.60 5.52 -5.84
CA TYR A 105 -9.09 6.45 -6.85
C TYR A 105 -9.91 7.56 -6.22
N ASP A 106 -9.80 8.76 -6.77
CA ASP A 106 -10.72 9.87 -6.56
C ASP A 106 -10.97 10.50 -7.94
N SER A 107 -12.25 10.59 -8.31
CA SER A 107 -12.68 11.18 -9.57
C SER A 107 -11.98 10.56 -10.80
N GLY A 108 -11.81 9.23 -10.78
CA GLY A 108 -11.19 8.45 -11.85
C GLY A 108 -9.65 8.55 -11.93
N ARG A 109 -8.99 9.28 -11.02
CA ARG A 109 -7.54 9.39 -10.95
C ARG A 109 -7.01 8.67 -9.71
N VAL A 110 -5.86 8.00 -9.86
CA VAL A 110 -5.18 7.42 -8.69
C VAL A 110 -4.64 8.56 -7.84
N LYS A 111 -5.08 8.62 -6.58
CA LYS A 111 -4.69 9.65 -5.59
C LYS A 111 -3.94 9.07 -4.39
N GLY A 112 -4.00 7.75 -4.22
CA GLY A 112 -3.28 7.05 -3.16
C GLY A 112 -3.02 5.59 -3.48
N VAL A 113 -2.35 4.93 -2.55
CA VAL A 113 -2.06 3.49 -2.58
C VAL A 113 -2.26 2.93 -1.19
N LEU A 114 -3.03 1.86 -1.09
CA LEU A 114 -3.16 1.05 0.11
C LEU A 114 -2.23 -0.16 -0.01
N LEU A 115 -1.37 -0.39 0.99
CA LEU A 115 -0.46 -1.53 1.04
C LEU A 115 -0.73 -2.36 2.29
N GLY A 116 -0.81 -3.68 2.12
CA GLY A 116 -0.92 -4.67 3.19
C GLY A 116 0.19 -5.71 3.05
N GLY A 117 0.69 -6.22 4.17
CA GLY A 117 1.75 -7.22 4.14
C GLY A 117 1.91 -8.02 5.42
N TYR A 118 2.58 -9.16 5.27
CA TYR A 118 2.96 -10.06 6.35
C TYR A 118 4.46 -10.03 6.60
N ARG A 119 4.87 -10.46 7.79
CA ARG A 119 6.26 -10.59 8.22
C ARG A 119 6.61 -12.05 8.51
N GLY A 120 7.91 -12.33 8.58
CA GLY A 120 8.43 -13.61 9.10
C GLY A 120 7.99 -14.85 8.34
N GLY A 121 7.53 -14.72 7.09
CA GLY A 121 6.99 -15.84 6.32
C GLY A 121 5.66 -16.39 6.86
N ARG A 122 4.93 -15.60 7.66
CA ARG A 122 3.66 -16.01 8.30
C ARG A 122 2.61 -16.49 7.30
N ALA A 123 2.51 -15.83 6.15
CA ALA A 123 1.57 -16.14 5.09
C ALA A 123 2.10 -15.61 3.75
N GLU A 124 1.68 -16.26 2.67
CA GLU A 124 1.85 -15.73 1.32
C GLU A 124 0.73 -14.75 0.99
N MET A 125 1.04 -13.76 0.17
CA MET A 125 0.00 -12.86 -0.34
C MET A 125 -0.69 -13.50 -1.54
N THR A 126 -2.03 -13.53 -1.52
CA THR A 126 -2.85 -14.15 -2.56
C THR A 126 -3.61 -13.11 -3.38
N GLU A 127 -4.05 -13.50 -4.58
CA GLU A 127 -4.92 -12.67 -5.40
C GLU A 127 -6.27 -12.39 -4.71
N ALA A 128 -6.80 -13.35 -3.97
CA ALA A 128 -8.04 -13.19 -3.20
C ALA A 128 -7.92 -12.08 -2.14
N LEU A 129 -6.85 -12.09 -1.34
CA LEU A 129 -6.57 -11.02 -0.39
C LEU A 129 -6.34 -9.67 -1.08
N CYS A 130 -5.66 -9.67 -2.24
CA CYS A 130 -5.48 -8.46 -3.03
C CYS A 130 -6.81 -7.88 -3.53
N LEU A 131 -7.78 -8.74 -3.90
CA LEU A 131 -9.12 -8.36 -4.31
C LEU A 131 -9.94 -7.83 -3.12
N GLU A 132 -9.86 -8.50 -1.97
CA GLU A 132 -10.48 -8.03 -0.73
C GLU A 132 -9.95 -6.65 -0.32
N MET A 133 -8.63 -6.44 -0.42
CA MET A 133 -8.03 -5.13 -0.20
C MET A 133 -8.56 -4.08 -1.17
N ALA A 134 -8.71 -4.41 -2.46
CA ALA A 134 -9.25 -3.49 -3.46
C ALA A 134 -10.71 -3.12 -3.16
N ALA A 135 -11.52 -4.07 -2.71
CA ALA A 135 -12.89 -3.82 -2.27
C ALA A 135 -12.95 -2.95 -1.00
N ALA A 136 -12.12 -3.29 0.00
CA ALA A 136 -12.03 -2.53 1.25
C ALA A 136 -11.51 -1.10 1.07
N SER A 137 -10.80 -0.85 -0.03
CA SER A 137 -10.24 0.46 -0.39
C SER A 137 -11.31 1.57 -0.50
N ALA A 138 -12.56 1.22 -0.82
CA ALA A 138 -13.70 2.14 -0.84
C ALA A 138 -14.10 2.66 0.56
N SER A 139 -13.62 2.03 1.63
CA SER A 139 -13.84 2.50 3.01
C SER A 139 -12.87 3.62 3.41
N VAL A 140 -11.88 3.95 2.57
CA VAL A 140 -10.91 5.02 2.83
C VAL A 140 -11.55 6.37 2.43
N PRO A 141 -11.75 7.32 3.35
CA PRO A 141 -12.46 8.56 3.05
C PRO A 141 -11.79 9.40 1.97
N GLY A 142 -12.59 9.95 1.06
CA GLY A 142 -12.10 10.74 -0.07
C GLY A 142 -11.56 9.90 -1.22
N PHE A 143 -11.83 8.59 -1.25
CA PHE A 143 -11.56 7.74 -2.40
C PHE A 143 -12.81 6.95 -2.79
N ASP A 144 -13.11 6.89 -4.09
CA ASP A 144 -14.38 6.42 -4.63
C ASP A 144 -14.42 4.90 -4.87
N GLY A 145 -13.35 4.19 -4.50
CA GLY A 145 -13.14 2.80 -4.92
C GLY A 145 -13.01 2.68 -6.45
N LYS A 146 -12.63 1.51 -6.96
CA LYS A 146 -12.76 1.20 -8.38
C LYS A 146 -13.82 0.12 -8.52
N GLU A 147 -14.85 0.35 -9.32
CA GLU A 147 -15.55 -0.78 -9.93
C GLU A 147 -14.52 -1.53 -10.77
N LEU A 148 -14.19 -2.75 -10.35
CA LEU A 148 -13.42 -3.69 -11.16
C LEU A 148 -14.30 -4.03 -12.36
N VAL A 149 -14.24 -3.20 -13.40
CA VAL A 149 -14.94 -3.46 -14.65
C VAL A 149 -14.34 -4.71 -15.25
N SER A 150 -15.05 -5.82 -15.06
CA SER A 150 -14.95 -7.05 -15.85
C SER A 150 -14.84 -6.68 -17.33
N ARG A 151 -13.73 -7.07 -17.95
CA ARG A 151 -13.65 -7.24 -19.40
C ARG A 151 -13.24 -8.66 -19.68
#